data_AF-A0AAU8T979-F1
#
_entry.id   AF-A0AAU8T979-F1
#
_cell.length_a   1.000
_cell.length_b   1.000
_cell.length_c   1.000
_cell.angle_alpha   90.00
_cell.angle_beta   90.00
_cell.angle_gamma   90.00
#
_symmetry.space_group_name_H-M   'P 1'
#
loop_
_entity.id
_entity.type
_entity.pdbx_description
1 polymer ?
#
loop_
_entity_poly.entity_id
_entity_poly.type
_entity_poly.pdbx_seq_one_letter_code
_entity_poly.pdbx_strand_id
1 'polypeptide(L)'
;MDQQPVTVPRSGRLIDVFDVLKVFLKLGLTSFGGPIAHLGYFRREFVENRRWLDDEAYTDLVALCQFLPGPASSQVGFSIGLMRAGWLGGLAAWCGFTLPSVLLLIGFAALAPDLGNAAGQGLIHGLKLVAVAVVAQAVWDMARRLCPDRQRAAIALISIAMLAVLTTVYAQLLVIALGALLGIVFCRTGDAQRGSEPHPALTAMRISPVIGWAALALFFVILLGLPALLTLHNTRGIQMFDAFYRSGALVFGGGHVVLPLLQQQTVATGWIAPSDFLAGYGAAQAVPGPLFTFAAFLGWMMPEAPRHWVGAALATAGIFLPGLLLVIAALPHWQSLRSRPATAAMLSGVNAAVVGLLATALYSPVWVTAVLSKADFAVAAVCFLLLTRWKVPPFAVVVVGALAGIAEFALR
;
A
#
# COMPACT_ATOMS: atom_id res chain seq x y z
N MET A 1 14.14 16.51 -34.44
CA MET A 1 12.79 16.34 -33.88
C MET A 1 12.63 17.37 -32.78
N ASP A 2 11.90 18.44 -33.07
CA ASP A 2 11.70 19.56 -32.15
C ASP A 2 11.00 19.11 -30.87
N GLN A 3 11.65 19.29 -29.73
CA GLN A 3 11.01 19.23 -28.43
C GLN A 3 10.13 20.48 -28.29
N GLN A 4 8.82 20.32 -28.44
CA GLN A 4 7.88 21.39 -28.08
C GLN A 4 7.94 21.64 -26.57
N PRO A 5 8.03 22.91 -26.12
CA PRO A 5 8.15 23.24 -24.71
C PRO A 5 6.90 22.79 -23.94
N VAL A 6 7.12 22.18 -22.77
CA VAL A 6 6.08 21.81 -21.80
C VAL A 6 5.23 23.05 -21.48
N THR A 7 3.96 23.02 -21.84
CA THR A 7 3.02 24.11 -21.56
C THR A 7 2.67 24.10 -20.07
N VAL A 8 3.34 24.93 -19.29
CA VAL A 8 2.90 25.28 -17.93
C VAL A 8 1.81 26.35 -18.08
N PRO A 9 0.51 26.03 -17.89
CA PRO A 9 -0.52 27.04 -18.03
C PRO A 9 -0.39 28.01 -16.85
N ARG A 10 -0.26 29.30 -17.16
CA ARG A 10 -0.49 30.38 -16.19
C ARG A 10 -1.92 30.89 -16.41
N SER A 11 -2.60 31.10 -15.27
CA SER A 11 -3.92 31.71 -15.07
C SER A 11 -5.17 30.87 -15.37
N GLY A 12 -5.55 30.09 -14.36
CA GLY A 12 -6.90 29.56 -14.15
C GLY A 12 -6.98 28.60 -12.95
N ARG A 13 -6.33 28.90 -11.81
CA ARG A 13 -6.08 27.92 -10.71
C ARG A 13 -7.26 27.02 -10.35
N LEU A 14 -8.50 27.52 -10.35
CA LEU A 14 -9.70 26.71 -10.06
C LEU A 14 -10.16 25.83 -11.23
N ILE A 15 -10.05 26.32 -12.46
CA ILE A 15 -10.35 25.54 -13.69
C ILE A 15 -9.38 24.36 -13.78
N ASP A 16 -8.10 24.60 -13.50
CA ASP A 16 -7.07 23.55 -13.48
C ASP A 16 -7.33 22.50 -12.38
N VAL A 17 -7.82 22.89 -11.19
CA VAL A 17 -8.18 21.95 -10.11
C VAL A 17 -9.36 21.07 -10.49
N PHE A 18 -10.41 21.65 -11.08
CA PHE A 18 -11.59 20.90 -11.49
C PHE A 18 -11.30 19.94 -12.64
N ASP A 19 -10.45 20.35 -13.59
CA ASP A 19 -9.98 19.47 -14.66
C ASP A 19 -9.16 18.30 -14.11
N VAL A 20 -8.27 18.55 -13.14
CA VAL A 20 -7.55 17.48 -12.42
C VAL A 20 -8.55 16.54 -11.74
N LEU A 21 -9.54 17.06 -11.00
CA LEU A 21 -10.55 16.24 -10.35
C LEU A 21 -11.30 15.35 -11.35
N LYS A 22 -11.77 15.90 -12.47
CA LYS A 22 -12.50 15.15 -13.52
C LYS A 22 -11.67 14.00 -14.09
N VAL A 23 -10.40 14.26 -14.41
CA VAL A 23 -9.52 13.26 -15.00
C VAL A 23 -9.25 12.14 -14.01
N PHE A 24 -8.91 12.48 -12.76
CA PHE A 24 -8.67 11.48 -11.74
C PHE A 24 -9.94 10.75 -11.30
N LEU A 25 -11.11 11.40 -11.35
CA LEU A 25 -12.41 10.76 -11.11
C LEU A 25 -12.69 9.69 -12.17
N LYS A 26 -12.49 10.00 -13.45
CA LYS A 26 -12.56 9.01 -14.53
C LYS A 26 -11.62 7.85 -14.25
N LEU A 27 -10.36 8.13 -13.93
CA LEU A 27 -9.37 7.08 -13.64
C LEU A 27 -9.74 6.26 -12.39
N GLY A 28 -10.29 6.88 -11.35
CA GLY A 28 -10.77 6.20 -10.14
C GLY A 28 -11.95 5.27 -10.40
N LEU A 29 -12.75 5.54 -11.44
CA LEU A 29 -13.87 4.70 -11.88
C LEU A 29 -13.47 3.63 -12.92
N THR A 30 -12.29 3.73 -13.55
CA THR A 30 -11.92 2.84 -14.67
C THR A 30 -10.61 2.07 -14.49
N SER A 31 -9.79 2.37 -13.48
CA SER A 31 -8.49 1.73 -13.30
C SER A 31 -8.63 0.45 -12.48
N PHE A 32 -8.53 -0.72 -13.13
CA PHE A 32 -8.57 -2.04 -12.51
C PHE A 32 -7.19 -2.71 -12.53
N GLY A 33 -7.00 -3.76 -11.73
CA GLY A 33 -5.79 -4.61 -11.82
C GLY A 33 -4.61 -4.17 -10.96
N GLY A 34 -4.83 -3.28 -9.98
CA GLY A 34 -3.85 -2.95 -8.95
C GLY A 34 -2.77 -1.95 -9.41
N PRO A 35 -1.75 -1.69 -8.56
CA PRO A 35 -0.86 -0.55 -8.73
C PRO A 35 -0.11 -0.51 -10.06
N ILE A 36 0.39 -1.65 -10.55
CA ILE A 36 1.13 -1.71 -11.82
C ILE A 36 0.20 -1.31 -12.98
N ALA A 37 -1.04 -1.80 -12.97
CA ALA A 37 -2.03 -1.43 -13.97
C ALA A 37 -2.39 0.06 -13.86
N HIS A 38 -2.60 0.58 -12.65
CA HIS A 38 -2.86 2.02 -12.43
C HIS A 38 -1.76 2.90 -13.00
N LEU A 39 -0.49 2.54 -12.78
CA LEU A 39 0.64 3.26 -13.36
C LEU A 39 0.68 3.15 -14.90
N GLY A 40 0.20 2.05 -15.48
CA GLY A 40 -0.01 1.94 -16.92
C GLY A 40 -1.10 2.91 -17.42
N TYR A 41 -2.25 2.95 -16.75
CA TYR A 41 -3.34 3.88 -17.08
C TYR A 41 -2.90 5.34 -16.96
N PHE A 42 -2.15 5.67 -15.91
CA PHE A 42 -1.64 7.03 -15.68
C PHE A 42 -0.63 7.43 -16.74
N ARG A 43 0.28 6.54 -17.15
CA ARG A 43 1.21 6.82 -18.26
C ARG A 43 0.46 7.14 -19.54
N ARG A 44 -0.51 6.30 -19.91
CA ARG A 44 -1.33 6.53 -21.10
C ARG A 44 -2.09 7.86 -21.04
N GLU A 45 -2.69 8.19 -19.90
CA GLU A 45 -3.47 9.42 -19.79
C GLU A 45 -2.58 10.67 -19.73
N PHE A 46 -1.54 10.67 -18.91
CA PHE A 46 -0.76 11.88 -18.61
C PHE A 46 0.47 12.08 -19.50
N VAL A 47 1.02 11.01 -20.09
CA VAL A 47 2.13 11.11 -21.04
C VAL A 47 1.63 11.08 -22.48
N GLU A 48 0.85 10.07 -22.86
CA GLU A 48 0.46 9.87 -24.27
C GLU A 48 -0.69 10.78 -24.70
N ASN A 49 -1.81 10.75 -23.96
CA ASN A 49 -3.04 11.45 -24.35
C ASN A 49 -2.95 12.95 -24.08
N ARG A 50 -2.62 13.33 -22.83
CA ARG A 50 -2.66 14.73 -22.38
C ARG A 50 -1.33 15.46 -22.45
N ARG A 51 -0.22 14.72 -22.49
CA ARG A 51 1.15 15.27 -22.49
C ARG A 51 1.40 16.27 -21.36
N TRP A 52 0.87 15.97 -20.17
CA TRP A 52 1.16 16.73 -18.95
C TRP A 52 2.59 16.49 -18.47
N LEU A 53 3.15 15.32 -18.79
CA LEU A 53 4.49 14.88 -18.46
C LEU A 53 5.10 14.20 -19.70
N ASP A 54 6.41 14.26 -19.82
CA ASP A 54 7.16 13.36 -20.69
C ASP A 54 7.42 12.00 -19.99
N ASP A 55 7.93 11.05 -20.76
CA ASP A 55 8.14 9.66 -20.30
C ASP A 55 9.20 9.58 -19.21
N GLU A 56 10.24 10.42 -19.29
CA GLU A 56 11.33 10.47 -18.32
C GLU A 56 10.86 11.05 -16.98
N ALA A 57 10.17 12.19 -16.97
CA ALA A 57 9.60 12.77 -15.76
C ALA A 57 8.57 11.85 -15.10
N TYR A 58 7.74 11.16 -15.91
CA TYR A 58 6.81 10.17 -15.40
C TYR A 58 7.55 8.99 -14.76
N THR A 59 8.57 8.46 -15.43
CA THR A 59 9.38 7.34 -14.92
C THR A 59 10.10 7.70 -13.63
N ASP A 60 10.68 8.90 -13.55
CA ASP A 60 11.34 9.39 -12.33
C ASP A 60 10.36 9.59 -11.18
N LEU A 61 9.16 10.10 -11.47
CA LEU A 61 8.11 10.24 -10.46
C LEU A 61 7.62 8.88 -9.95
N VAL A 62 7.45 7.92 -10.85
CA VAL A 62 7.11 6.55 -10.51
C VAL A 62 8.21 5.92 -9.66
N ALA A 63 9.48 6.13 -10.01
CA ALA A 63 10.62 5.64 -9.24
C ALA A 63 10.63 6.22 -7.81
N LEU A 64 10.39 7.53 -7.66
CA LEU A 64 10.25 8.17 -6.35
C LEU A 64 9.13 7.54 -5.53
N CYS A 65 7.94 7.40 -6.10
CA CYS A 65 6.78 6.89 -5.36
C CYS A 65 6.88 5.39 -5.06
N GLN A 66 7.62 4.61 -5.86
CA GLN A 66 7.93 3.21 -5.54
C GLN A 66 9.06 3.06 -4.52
N PHE A 67 9.92 4.06 -4.41
CA PHE A 67 11.00 4.13 -3.44
C PHE A 67 10.52 4.47 -2.03
N LEU A 68 9.47 5.28 -1.92
CA LEU A 68 8.84 5.61 -0.64
C LEU A 68 7.83 4.53 -0.22
N PRO A 69 7.59 4.34 1.08
CA PRO A 69 6.47 3.55 1.52
C PRO A 69 5.14 4.29 1.25
N GLY A 70 4.09 3.50 1.08
CA GLY A 70 2.73 3.95 0.84
C GLY A 70 2.13 3.48 -0.50
N PRO A 71 0.92 3.95 -0.83
CA PRO A 71 0.22 3.57 -2.05
C PRO A 71 0.80 4.30 -3.27
N ALA A 72 1.77 3.67 -3.93
CA ALA A 72 2.52 4.25 -5.05
C ALA A 72 1.65 4.90 -6.13
N SER A 73 0.56 4.26 -6.59
CA SER A 73 -0.32 4.86 -7.61
C SER A 73 -1.01 6.13 -7.10
N SER A 74 -1.43 6.19 -5.85
CA SER A 74 -2.07 7.38 -5.26
C SER A 74 -1.05 8.48 -5.01
N GLN A 75 0.18 8.13 -4.64
CA GLN A 75 1.32 9.07 -4.51
C GLN A 75 1.70 9.70 -5.86
N VAL A 76 1.79 8.90 -6.92
CA VAL A 76 2.00 9.41 -8.28
C VAL A 76 0.84 10.33 -8.66
N GLY A 77 -0.40 9.91 -8.48
CA GLY A 77 -1.57 10.72 -8.82
C GLY A 77 -1.60 12.06 -8.08
N PHE A 78 -1.37 12.04 -6.77
CA PHE A 78 -1.25 13.25 -5.95
C PHE A 78 -0.14 14.18 -6.47
N SER A 79 1.02 13.63 -6.82
CA SER A 79 2.14 14.42 -7.33
C SER A 79 1.85 15.05 -8.69
N ILE A 80 1.21 14.30 -9.61
CA ILE A 80 0.77 14.85 -10.90
C ILE A 80 -0.24 15.99 -10.70
N GLY A 81 -1.21 15.80 -9.80
CA GLY A 81 -2.16 16.85 -9.43
C GLY A 81 -1.47 18.08 -8.84
N LEU A 82 -0.48 17.87 -7.96
CA LEU A 82 0.33 18.92 -7.35
C LEU A 82 1.12 19.72 -8.39
N MET A 83 1.72 19.03 -9.36
CA MET A 83 2.43 19.65 -10.49
C MET A 83 1.49 20.48 -11.37
N ARG A 84 0.26 19.99 -11.59
CA ARG A 84 -0.69 20.63 -12.52
C ARG A 84 -1.39 21.84 -11.92
N ALA A 85 -1.84 21.75 -10.67
CA ALA A 85 -2.74 22.72 -10.07
C ALA A 85 -2.38 23.08 -8.60
N GLY A 86 -1.15 22.80 -8.18
CA GLY A 86 -0.69 23.07 -6.81
C GLY A 86 -1.38 22.18 -5.77
N TRP A 87 -1.35 22.58 -4.50
CA TRP A 87 -1.86 21.76 -3.39
C TRP A 87 -3.30 21.29 -3.57
N LEU A 88 -4.16 22.18 -4.08
CA LEU A 88 -5.55 21.84 -4.39
C LEU A 88 -5.66 20.84 -5.54
N GLY A 89 -4.75 20.90 -6.51
CA GLY A 89 -4.62 19.90 -7.56
C GLY A 89 -4.23 18.53 -7.02
N GLY A 90 -3.26 18.47 -6.10
CA GLY A 90 -2.88 17.21 -5.44
C GLY A 90 -4.04 16.58 -4.66
N LEU A 91 -4.78 17.40 -3.89
CA LEU A 91 -5.97 16.95 -3.18
C LEU A 91 -7.09 16.51 -4.15
N ALA A 92 -7.34 17.27 -5.22
CA ALA A 92 -8.32 16.91 -6.23
C ALA A 92 -7.98 15.58 -6.93
N ALA A 93 -6.70 15.35 -7.25
CA ALA A 93 -6.23 14.11 -7.83
C ALA A 93 -6.44 12.92 -6.87
N TRP A 94 -6.05 13.09 -5.60
CA TRP A 94 -6.24 12.06 -4.58
C TRP A 94 -7.72 11.76 -4.36
N CYS A 95 -8.56 12.77 -4.23
CA CYS A 95 -10.01 12.62 -4.06
C CYS A 95 -10.65 11.91 -5.25
N GLY A 96 -10.38 12.37 -6.48
CA GLY A 96 -10.95 11.78 -7.70
C GLY A 96 -10.55 10.32 -7.87
N PHE A 97 -9.29 9.97 -7.58
CA PHE A 97 -8.81 8.61 -7.75
C PHE A 97 -9.25 7.65 -6.63
N THR A 98 -9.37 8.16 -5.39
CA THR A 98 -9.52 7.33 -4.19
C THR A 98 -10.97 7.24 -3.71
N LEU A 99 -11.70 8.36 -3.67
CA LEU A 99 -13.04 8.40 -3.06
C LEU A 99 -14.10 7.54 -3.76
N PRO A 100 -14.11 7.36 -5.10
CA PRO A 100 -15.08 6.46 -5.73
C PRO A 100 -14.99 5.04 -5.18
N SER A 101 -13.77 4.54 -5.02
CA SER A 101 -13.49 3.22 -4.46
C SER A 101 -13.88 3.13 -2.98
N VAL A 102 -13.56 4.17 -2.19
CA VAL A 102 -14.00 4.28 -0.79
C VAL A 102 -15.53 4.20 -0.66
N LEU A 103 -16.27 4.94 -1.48
CA LEU A 103 -17.73 4.97 -1.44
C LEU A 103 -18.33 3.61 -1.84
N LEU A 104 -17.79 2.97 -2.87
CA LEU A 104 -18.23 1.62 -3.28
C LEU A 104 -17.99 0.59 -2.17
N LEU A 105 -16.84 0.67 -1.49
CA LEU A 105 -16.50 -0.24 -0.41
C LEU A 105 -17.30 0.02 0.88
N ILE A 106 -17.59 1.27 1.20
CA ILE A 106 -18.53 1.61 2.28
C ILE A 106 -19.93 1.10 1.95
N GLY A 107 -20.39 1.30 0.71
CA GLY A 107 -21.68 0.77 0.25
C GLY A 107 -21.76 -0.74 0.40
N PHE A 108 -20.69 -1.46 0.05
CA PHE A 108 -20.59 -2.90 0.28
C PHE A 108 -20.60 -3.25 1.78
N ALA A 109 -19.82 -2.56 2.60
CA ALA A 109 -19.77 -2.79 4.06
C ALA A 109 -21.13 -2.58 4.75
N ALA A 110 -21.92 -1.62 4.27
CA ALA A 110 -23.26 -1.35 4.80
C ALA A 110 -24.29 -2.45 4.46
N LEU A 111 -24.06 -3.23 3.40
CA LEU A 111 -24.98 -4.24 2.87
C LEU A 111 -24.54 -5.69 3.18
N ALA A 112 -23.28 -5.90 3.59
CA ALA A 112 -22.69 -7.22 3.81
C ALA A 112 -23.17 -8.04 5.03
N PRO A 113 -23.66 -7.47 6.16
CA PRO A 113 -23.93 -8.23 7.40
C PRO A 113 -24.99 -9.35 7.36
N ASP A 114 -25.71 -9.58 6.26
CA ASP A 114 -26.87 -10.50 6.21
C ASP A 114 -26.54 -11.97 5.79
N LEU A 115 -25.28 -12.44 5.92
CA LEU A 115 -24.82 -13.72 5.31
C LEU A 115 -24.38 -14.83 6.32
N GLY A 116 -25.02 -14.93 7.47
CA GLY A 116 -24.62 -15.79 8.60
C GLY A 116 -25.10 -17.25 8.61
N ASN A 117 -25.03 -17.99 7.49
CA ASN A 117 -25.40 -19.42 7.46
C ASN A 117 -24.18 -20.38 7.50
N ALA A 118 -24.40 -21.70 7.58
CA ALA A 118 -23.34 -22.71 7.63
C ALA A 118 -22.43 -22.69 6.38
N ALA A 119 -22.99 -22.38 5.22
CA ALA A 119 -22.22 -22.11 4.01
C ALA A 119 -21.30 -20.87 4.19
N GLY A 120 -21.73 -19.89 4.98
CA GLY A 120 -20.91 -18.76 5.42
C GLY A 120 -19.66 -19.18 6.18
N GLN A 121 -19.74 -20.13 7.12
CA GLN A 121 -18.54 -20.60 7.85
C GLN A 121 -17.52 -21.29 6.93
N GLY A 122 -18.00 -22.17 6.03
CA GLY A 122 -17.14 -22.79 5.01
C GLY A 122 -16.54 -21.77 4.04
N LEU A 123 -17.33 -20.79 3.62
CA LEU A 123 -16.87 -19.65 2.81
C LEU A 123 -15.74 -18.90 3.51
N ILE A 124 -15.90 -18.58 4.80
CA ILE A 124 -14.91 -17.85 5.59
C ILE A 124 -13.60 -18.63 5.69
N HIS A 125 -13.68 -19.93 5.96
CA HIS A 125 -12.49 -20.79 6.01
C HIS A 125 -11.79 -20.85 4.65
N GLY A 126 -12.54 -21.10 3.57
CA GLY A 126 -12.03 -21.09 2.20
C GLY A 126 -11.35 -19.78 1.82
N LEU A 127 -11.94 -18.66 2.22
CA LEU A 127 -11.36 -17.34 2.03
C LEU A 127 -10.07 -17.14 2.82
N LYS A 128 -9.93 -17.70 4.05
CA LYS A 128 -8.66 -17.63 4.81
C LYS A 128 -7.54 -18.33 4.04
N LEU A 129 -7.85 -19.44 3.38
CA LEU A 129 -6.89 -20.17 2.53
C LEU A 129 -6.49 -19.37 1.29
N VAL A 130 -7.42 -18.60 0.71
CA VAL A 130 -7.09 -17.64 -0.35
C VAL A 130 -6.20 -16.52 0.18
N ALA A 131 -6.45 -16.03 1.40
CA ALA A 131 -5.60 -15.04 2.05
C ALA A 131 -4.17 -15.53 2.17
N VAL A 132 -3.96 -16.78 2.59
CA VAL A 132 -2.65 -17.43 2.64
C VAL A 132 -1.99 -17.39 1.26
N ALA A 133 -2.69 -17.82 0.21
CA ALA A 133 -2.17 -17.83 -1.16
C ALA A 133 -1.80 -16.44 -1.67
N VAL A 134 -2.63 -15.44 -1.40
CA VAL A 134 -2.43 -14.05 -1.82
C VAL A 134 -1.24 -13.42 -1.07
N VAL A 135 -1.18 -13.59 0.25
CA VAL A 135 -0.08 -13.06 1.07
C VAL A 135 1.22 -13.77 0.69
N ALA A 136 1.18 -15.07 0.46
CA ALA A 136 2.33 -15.83 -0.04
C ALA A 136 2.79 -15.33 -1.40
N GLN A 137 1.87 -15.07 -2.34
CA GLN A 137 2.22 -14.47 -3.63
C GLN A 137 2.88 -13.10 -3.44
N ALA A 138 2.31 -12.24 -2.58
CA ALA A 138 2.84 -10.91 -2.34
C ALA A 138 4.27 -10.98 -1.76
N VAL A 139 4.50 -11.81 -0.74
CA VAL A 139 5.83 -12.03 -0.16
C VAL A 139 6.79 -12.59 -1.20
N TRP A 140 6.36 -13.53 -2.03
CA TRP A 140 7.16 -14.11 -3.11
C TRP A 140 7.56 -13.08 -4.16
N ASP A 141 6.62 -12.26 -4.62
CA ASP A 141 6.85 -11.21 -5.60
C ASP A 141 7.79 -10.13 -5.05
N MET A 142 7.63 -9.77 -3.78
CA MET A 142 8.53 -8.83 -3.10
C MET A 142 9.91 -9.42 -2.88
N ALA A 143 10.04 -10.67 -2.44
CA ALA A 143 11.33 -11.31 -2.25
C ALA A 143 12.14 -11.32 -3.56
N ARG A 144 11.50 -11.66 -4.69
CA ARG A 144 12.16 -11.64 -6.00
C ARG A 144 12.62 -10.25 -6.43
N ARG A 145 11.86 -9.20 -6.10
CA ARG A 145 12.15 -7.82 -6.52
C ARG A 145 13.09 -7.08 -5.58
N LEU A 146 12.91 -7.27 -4.27
CA LEU A 146 13.56 -6.51 -3.20
C LEU A 146 14.70 -7.28 -2.53
N CYS A 147 14.79 -8.61 -2.71
CA CYS A 147 15.90 -9.44 -2.24
C CYS A 147 16.56 -10.25 -3.39
N PRO A 148 16.96 -9.62 -4.50
CA PRO A 148 17.52 -10.34 -5.66
C PRO A 148 18.96 -10.86 -5.44
N ASP A 149 19.66 -10.41 -4.40
CA ASP A 149 21.01 -10.85 -4.07
C ASP A 149 21.14 -11.40 -2.65
N ARG A 150 22.29 -12.02 -2.39
CA ARG A 150 22.58 -12.71 -1.12
C ARG A 150 22.58 -11.76 0.08
N GLN A 151 22.98 -10.50 -0.09
CA GLN A 151 23.06 -9.55 1.02
C GLN A 151 21.66 -9.15 1.46
N ARG A 152 20.80 -8.77 0.50
CA ARG A 152 19.39 -8.43 0.78
C ARG A 152 18.62 -9.65 1.30
N ALA A 153 18.84 -10.83 0.73
CA ALA A 153 18.24 -12.06 1.26
C ALA A 153 18.69 -12.37 2.71
N ALA A 154 19.97 -12.13 3.05
CA ALA A 154 20.47 -12.30 4.42
C ALA A 154 19.82 -11.30 5.40
N ILE A 155 19.63 -10.04 5.00
CA ILE A 155 18.92 -9.04 5.83
C ILE A 155 17.47 -9.48 6.09
N ALA A 156 16.77 -9.98 5.06
CA ALA A 156 15.43 -10.52 5.23
C ALA A 156 15.40 -11.71 6.20
N LEU A 157 16.38 -12.62 6.11
CA LEU A 157 16.47 -13.79 6.99
C LEU A 157 16.78 -13.40 8.45
N ILE A 158 17.69 -12.44 8.66
CA ILE A 158 17.97 -11.87 9.99
C ILE A 158 16.71 -11.27 10.58
N SER A 159 15.94 -10.55 9.77
CA SER A 159 14.67 -9.94 10.16
C SER A 159 13.65 -10.99 10.62
N ILE A 160 13.53 -12.10 9.88
CA ILE A 160 12.66 -13.24 10.26
C ILE A 160 13.12 -13.83 11.60
N ALA A 161 14.42 -14.13 11.73
CA ALA A 161 14.98 -14.73 12.93
C ALA A 161 14.79 -13.85 14.18
N MET A 162 14.99 -12.54 14.03
CA MET A 162 14.75 -11.59 15.12
C MET A 162 13.29 -11.53 15.52
N LEU A 163 12.36 -11.44 14.56
CA LEU A 163 10.92 -11.37 14.85
C LEU A 163 10.35 -12.69 15.39
N ALA A 164 11.01 -13.82 15.13
CA ALA A 164 10.64 -15.10 15.72
C ALA A 164 10.94 -15.17 17.23
N VAL A 165 11.92 -14.40 17.72
CA VAL A 165 12.35 -14.40 19.13
C VAL A 165 11.84 -13.17 19.87
N LEU A 166 11.82 -12.01 19.21
CA LEU A 166 11.40 -10.73 19.79
C LEU A 166 9.91 -10.50 19.54
N THR A 167 9.10 -10.66 20.58
CA THR A 167 7.64 -10.43 20.55
C THR A 167 7.23 -9.02 20.98
N THR A 168 8.19 -8.11 21.13
CA THR A 168 7.92 -6.74 21.60
C THR A 168 7.35 -5.85 20.50
N VAL A 169 6.56 -4.84 20.89
CA VAL A 169 6.02 -3.81 19.97
C VAL A 169 7.14 -3.08 19.22
N TYR A 170 8.34 -3.00 19.79
CA TYR A 170 9.51 -2.35 19.20
C TYR A 170 10.31 -3.24 18.24
N ALA A 171 10.04 -4.55 18.19
CA ALA A 171 10.81 -5.49 17.37
C ALA A 171 10.78 -5.12 15.88
N GLN A 172 9.62 -4.68 15.38
CA GLN A 172 9.47 -4.25 13.98
C GLN A 172 10.31 -3.01 13.66
N LEU A 173 10.32 -2.01 14.55
CA LEU A 173 11.12 -0.79 14.38
C LEU A 173 12.61 -1.10 14.43
N LEU A 174 13.03 -1.96 15.36
CA LEU A 174 14.41 -2.40 15.49
C LEU A 174 14.89 -3.11 14.22
N VAL A 175 14.07 -4.01 13.67
CA VAL A 175 14.39 -4.75 12.45
C VAL A 175 14.51 -3.83 11.23
N ILE A 176 13.63 -2.83 11.11
CA ILE A 176 13.73 -1.82 10.05
C ILE A 176 14.99 -0.97 10.19
N ALA A 177 15.29 -0.50 11.41
CA ALA A 177 16.49 0.29 11.68
C ALA A 177 17.77 -0.51 11.42
N LEU A 178 17.80 -1.79 11.82
CA LEU A 178 18.90 -2.70 11.53
C LEU A 178 19.01 -2.95 10.03
N GLY A 179 17.88 -3.16 9.33
CA GLY A 179 17.84 -3.26 7.87
C GLY A 179 18.47 -2.04 7.19
N ALA A 180 18.14 -0.82 7.65
CA ALA A 180 18.73 0.41 7.17
C ALA A 180 20.26 0.44 7.34
N LEU A 181 20.75 0.10 8.54
CA LEU A 181 22.17 0.04 8.87
C LEU A 181 22.92 -1.01 8.03
N LEU A 182 22.39 -2.24 7.98
CA LEU A 182 22.96 -3.32 7.18
C LEU A 182 22.92 -2.99 5.68
N GLY A 183 21.89 -2.28 5.22
CA GLY A 183 21.81 -1.75 3.87
C GLY A 183 22.97 -0.83 3.54
N ILE A 184 23.27 0.15 4.41
CA ILE A 184 24.40 1.08 4.23
C ILE A 184 25.74 0.34 4.18
N VAL A 185 25.92 -0.68 5.03
CA VAL A 185 27.19 -1.42 5.13
C VAL A 185 27.37 -2.40 3.97
N PHE A 186 26.34 -3.17 3.65
CA PHE A 186 26.45 -4.32 2.75
C PHE A 186 25.89 -4.04 1.34
N CYS A 187 24.77 -3.32 1.21
CA CYS A 187 24.10 -3.11 -0.08
C CYS A 187 24.64 -1.94 -0.90
N ARG A 188 25.92 -1.58 -0.75
CA ARG A 188 26.58 -0.57 -1.60
C ARG A 188 26.86 -1.18 -2.97
N THR A 189 25.86 -1.20 -3.83
CA THR A 189 26.06 -1.59 -5.24
C THR A 189 26.65 -0.44 -6.03
N GLY A 190 27.60 -0.77 -6.91
CA GLY A 190 28.32 0.17 -7.80
C GLY A 190 27.48 0.77 -8.92
N ASP A 191 26.17 0.51 -8.99
CA ASP A 191 25.25 1.03 -10.01
C ASP A 191 24.68 2.42 -9.66
N ALA A 192 25.48 3.26 -9.00
CA ALA A 192 25.17 4.68 -8.82
C ALA A 192 25.28 5.49 -10.14
N GLN A 193 25.46 4.83 -11.29
CA GLN A 193 25.56 5.43 -12.62
C GLN A 193 24.28 5.22 -13.44
N ARG A 194 23.17 5.83 -13.02
CA ARG A 194 22.20 6.47 -13.93
C ARG A 194 21.64 7.71 -13.25
N GLY A 195 22.53 8.65 -12.96
CA GLY A 195 22.14 10.04 -12.82
C GLY A 195 21.77 10.55 -14.20
N SER A 196 20.51 10.39 -14.60
CA SER A 196 19.96 11.20 -15.68
C SER A 196 20.09 12.67 -15.25
N GLU A 197 20.51 13.53 -16.17
CA GLU A 197 20.51 14.98 -16.01
C GLU A 197 19.21 15.47 -15.33
N PRO A 198 19.26 16.51 -14.48
CA PRO A 198 18.09 16.98 -13.77
C PRO A 198 16.94 17.32 -14.72
N HIS A 199 15.88 16.51 -14.71
CA HIS A 199 14.76 16.73 -15.62
C HIS A 199 13.95 17.96 -15.18
N PRO A 200 13.81 19.00 -16.02
CA PRO A 200 13.22 20.29 -15.63
C PRO A 200 11.79 20.20 -15.09
N ALA A 201 11.03 19.15 -15.43
CA ALA A 201 9.65 18.95 -14.98
C ALA A 201 9.55 18.66 -13.47
N LEU A 202 10.45 17.86 -12.90
CA LEU A 202 10.46 17.60 -11.45
C LEU A 202 11.08 18.77 -10.68
N THR A 203 12.05 19.45 -11.27
CA THR A 203 12.67 20.67 -10.73
C THR A 203 11.69 21.87 -10.71
N ALA A 204 10.64 21.83 -11.54
CA ALA A 204 9.57 22.83 -11.56
C ALA A 204 8.58 22.71 -10.38
N MET A 205 8.60 21.59 -9.63
CA MET A 205 7.81 21.48 -8.40
C MET A 205 8.36 22.38 -7.31
N ARG A 206 7.70 23.52 -7.09
CA ARG A 206 8.04 24.49 -6.05
C ARG A 206 7.53 24.07 -4.66
N ILE A 207 7.95 22.92 -4.16
CA ILE A 207 7.82 22.64 -2.72
C ILE A 207 9.07 23.21 -2.04
N SER A 208 8.86 24.14 -1.12
CA SER A 208 9.95 24.66 -0.29
C SER A 208 10.58 23.52 0.53
N PRO A 209 11.93 23.45 0.65
CA PRO A 209 12.58 22.51 1.57
C PRO A 209 12.04 22.56 2.99
N VAL A 210 11.59 23.74 3.45
CA VAL A 210 10.99 23.91 4.78
C VAL A 210 9.70 23.11 4.91
N ILE A 211 8.86 23.09 3.86
CA ILE A 211 7.63 22.28 3.83
C ILE A 211 7.98 20.80 3.80
N GLY A 212 9.03 20.42 3.06
CA GLY A 212 9.51 19.04 3.03
C GLY A 212 9.94 18.54 4.42
N TRP A 213 10.77 19.31 5.12
CA TRP A 213 11.18 18.98 6.50
C TRP A 213 10.02 19.04 7.49
N ALA A 214 9.09 19.98 7.35
CA ALA A 214 7.89 20.02 8.18
C ALA A 214 7.01 18.78 7.98
N ALA A 215 6.84 18.32 6.74
CA ALA A 215 6.12 17.09 6.44
C ALA A 215 6.82 15.85 6.99
N LEU A 216 8.16 15.80 6.93
CA LEU A 216 8.95 14.72 7.52
C LEU A 216 8.87 14.70 9.05
N ALA A 217 8.97 15.88 9.68
CA ALA A 217 8.81 16.02 11.13
C ALA A 217 7.41 15.58 11.55
N LEU A 218 6.36 16.06 10.85
CA LEU A 218 4.98 15.65 11.09
C LEU A 218 4.81 14.14 10.92
N PHE A 219 5.45 13.55 9.90
CA PHE A 219 5.40 12.11 9.68
C PHE A 219 5.89 11.31 10.91
N PHE A 220 7.05 11.68 11.47
CA PHE A 220 7.62 11.02 12.64
C PHE A 220 6.88 11.35 13.93
N VAL A 221 6.41 12.60 14.08
CA VAL A 221 5.60 13.02 15.23
C VAL A 221 4.32 12.18 15.29
N ILE A 222 3.65 11.93 14.17
CA ILE A 222 2.46 11.07 14.16
C ILE A 222 2.86 9.60 14.41
N LEU A 223 3.90 9.09 13.73
CA LEU A 223 4.30 7.68 13.82
C LEU A 223 4.74 7.25 15.24
N LEU A 224 5.44 8.14 15.94
CA LEU A 224 6.00 7.90 17.28
C LEU A 224 5.11 8.47 18.39
N GLY A 225 4.42 9.58 18.10
CA GLY A 225 3.57 10.27 19.07
C GLY A 225 2.23 9.56 19.29
N LEU A 226 1.65 8.89 18.29
CA LEU A 226 0.38 8.17 18.48
C LEU A 226 0.48 7.02 19.49
N PRO A 227 1.50 6.12 19.46
CA PRO A 227 1.69 5.12 20.51
C PRO A 227 1.88 5.73 21.90
N ALA A 228 2.64 6.83 21.99
CA ALA A 228 2.82 7.53 23.27
C ALA A 228 1.49 8.12 23.75
N LEU A 229 0.70 8.72 22.86
CA LEU A 229 -0.62 9.25 23.19
C LEU A 229 -1.58 8.16 23.66
N LEU A 230 -1.52 6.96 23.09
CA LEU A 230 -2.34 5.81 23.50
C LEU A 230 -2.08 5.36 24.95
N THR A 231 -0.87 5.59 25.48
CA THR A 231 -0.56 5.32 26.90
C THR A 231 -1.24 6.30 27.86
N LEU A 232 -1.60 7.49 27.38
CA LEU A 232 -2.26 8.55 28.17
C LEU A 232 -3.78 8.57 27.93
N HIS A 233 -4.19 8.41 26.68
CA HIS A 233 -5.57 8.51 26.22
C HIS A 233 -5.91 7.34 25.29
N ASN A 234 -6.44 6.27 25.88
CA ASN A 234 -6.76 5.05 25.15
C ASN A 234 -8.16 5.10 24.51
N THR A 235 -8.35 5.98 23.52
CA THR A 235 -9.62 6.07 22.77
C THR A 235 -9.59 5.26 21.48
N ARG A 236 -10.74 4.72 21.09
CA ARG A 236 -10.88 3.86 19.91
C ARG A 236 -10.45 4.54 18.61
N GLY A 237 -10.78 5.82 18.44
CA GLY A 237 -10.39 6.59 17.26
C GLY A 237 -8.88 6.75 17.11
N ILE A 238 -8.15 6.96 18.21
CA ILE A 238 -6.69 7.07 18.20
C ILE A 238 -6.06 5.70 17.88
N GLN A 239 -6.55 4.62 18.49
CA GLN A 239 -6.05 3.26 18.22
C GLN A 239 -6.18 2.93 16.73
N MET A 240 -7.35 3.21 16.17
CA MET A 240 -7.64 2.94 14.77
C MET A 240 -6.77 3.81 13.85
N PHE A 241 -6.66 5.11 14.11
CA PHE A 241 -5.81 5.97 13.31
C PHE A 241 -4.33 5.57 13.38
N ASP A 242 -3.78 5.22 14.55
CA ASP A 242 -2.41 4.68 14.69
C ASP A 242 -2.21 3.41 13.87
N ALA A 243 -3.15 2.47 13.98
CA ALA A 243 -3.09 1.19 13.28
C ALA A 243 -3.00 1.37 11.76
N PHE A 244 -3.91 2.17 11.17
CA PHE A 244 -3.90 2.44 9.73
C PHE A 244 -2.72 3.33 9.30
N TYR A 245 -2.33 4.31 10.11
CA TYR A 245 -1.17 5.16 9.86
C TYR A 245 0.13 4.35 9.83
N ARG A 246 0.32 3.45 10.78
CA ARG A 246 1.47 2.55 10.81
C ARG A 246 1.45 1.57 9.64
N SER A 247 0.30 1.00 9.29
CA SER A 247 0.18 0.19 8.08
C SER A 247 0.58 1.00 6.84
N GLY A 248 0.06 2.20 6.65
CA GLY A 248 0.40 3.06 5.51
C GLY A 248 1.89 3.45 5.45
N ALA A 249 2.50 3.70 6.61
CA ALA A 249 3.90 4.10 6.74
C ALA A 249 4.91 2.97 6.45
N LEU A 250 4.48 1.70 6.51
CA LEU A 250 5.36 0.53 6.41
C LEU A 250 5.17 -0.29 5.13
N VAL A 251 4.27 0.12 4.23
CA VAL A 251 4.04 -0.62 2.98
C VAL A 251 5.04 -0.22 1.92
N PHE A 252 5.85 -1.17 1.45
CA PHE A 252 6.73 -0.98 0.30
C PHE A 252 6.26 -1.85 -0.87
N GLY A 253 6.30 -1.35 -2.10
CA GLY A 253 6.19 -2.21 -3.28
C GLY A 253 4.79 -2.60 -3.76
N GLY A 254 3.72 -1.91 -3.32
CA GLY A 254 2.41 -1.94 -3.98
C GLY A 254 1.22 -2.37 -3.10
N GLY A 255 0.05 -2.45 -3.74
CA GLY A 255 -1.27 -2.60 -3.15
C GLY A 255 -1.43 -3.85 -2.29
N HIS A 256 -1.02 -5.03 -2.77
CA HIS A 256 -1.21 -6.29 -2.04
C HIS A 256 -0.32 -6.42 -0.79
N VAL A 257 0.72 -5.60 -0.70
CA VAL A 257 1.69 -5.62 0.40
C VAL A 257 1.12 -5.03 1.69
N VAL A 258 0.05 -4.24 1.58
CA VAL A 258 -0.66 -3.69 2.74
C VAL A 258 -1.50 -4.72 3.47
N LEU A 259 -1.86 -5.82 2.81
CA LEU A 259 -2.82 -6.77 3.33
C LEU A 259 -2.35 -7.45 4.63
N PRO A 260 -1.11 -7.97 4.73
CA PRO A 260 -0.65 -8.61 5.97
C PRO A 260 -0.59 -7.62 7.13
N LEU A 261 -0.21 -6.36 6.86
CA LEU A 261 -0.16 -5.30 7.85
C LEU A 261 -1.57 -4.96 8.35
N LEU A 262 -2.55 -4.80 7.45
CA LEU A 262 -3.93 -4.55 7.86
C LEU A 262 -4.52 -5.73 8.63
N GLN A 263 -4.21 -6.96 8.23
CA GLN A 263 -4.67 -8.15 8.95
C GLN A 263 -4.09 -8.19 10.37
N GLN A 264 -2.79 -7.89 10.53
CA GLN A 264 -2.16 -7.81 11.84
C GLN A 264 -2.79 -6.71 12.71
N GLN A 265 -3.12 -5.57 12.12
CA GLN A 265 -3.66 -4.42 12.85
C GLN A 265 -5.17 -4.53 13.16
N THR A 266 -5.92 -5.35 12.43
CA THR A 266 -7.38 -5.44 12.55
C THR A 266 -7.88 -6.82 13.00
N VAL A 267 -7.44 -7.88 12.33
CA VAL A 267 -7.91 -9.25 12.63
C VAL A 267 -7.21 -9.80 13.87
N ALA A 268 -5.88 -9.63 13.96
CA ALA A 268 -5.13 -10.16 15.10
C ALA A 268 -5.43 -9.42 16.41
N THR A 269 -5.91 -8.17 16.34
CA THR A 269 -6.37 -7.38 17.48
C THR A 269 -7.82 -7.69 17.88
N GLY A 270 -8.51 -8.57 17.13
CA GLY A 270 -9.91 -8.92 17.34
C GLY A 270 -10.90 -7.83 16.93
N TRP A 271 -10.45 -6.77 16.23
CA TRP A 271 -11.32 -5.67 15.82
C TRP A 271 -12.18 -6.03 14.61
N ILE A 272 -11.71 -6.91 13.74
CA ILE A 272 -12.44 -7.35 12.56
C ILE A 272 -12.45 -8.87 12.53
N ALA A 273 -13.62 -9.46 12.30
CA ALA A 273 -13.71 -10.89 12.11
C ALA A 273 -12.94 -11.28 10.82
N PRO A 274 -12.20 -12.41 10.81
CA PRO A 274 -11.50 -12.86 9.62
C PRO A 274 -12.41 -12.95 8.39
N SER A 275 -13.67 -13.34 8.60
CA SER A 275 -14.74 -13.38 7.59
C SER A 275 -14.93 -12.07 6.85
N ASP A 276 -15.06 -11.00 7.62
CA ASP A 276 -15.43 -9.68 7.15
C ASP A 276 -14.25 -9.04 6.44
N PHE A 277 -13.05 -9.25 6.98
CA PHE A 277 -11.80 -8.85 6.34
C PHE A 277 -11.70 -9.45 4.94
N LEU A 278 -12.05 -10.72 4.78
CA LEU A 278 -11.91 -11.42 3.52
C LEU A 278 -13.01 -11.07 2.52
N ALA A 279 -14.25 -10.91 3.00
CA ALA A 279 -15.35 -10.42 2.19
C ALA A 279 -15.03 -9.02 1.63
N GLY A 280 -14.57 -8.12 2.51
CA GLY A 280 -14.14 -6.78 2.11
C GLY A 280 -12.92 -6.79 1.19
N TYR A 281 -11.98 -7.70 1.38
CA TYR A 281 -10.85 -7.87 0.47
C TYR A 281 -11.30 -8.32 -0.91
N GLY A 282 -12.22 -9.28 -1.00
CA GLY A 282 -12.84 -9.71 -2.25
C GLY A 282 -13.54 -8.55 -2.97
N ALA A 283 -14.31 -7.75 -2.24
CA ALA A 283 -14.92 -6.54 -2.78
C ALA A 283 -13.88 -5.53 -3.26
N ALA A 284 -12.79 -5.33 -2.52
CA ALA A 284 -11.71 -4.41 -2.89
C ALA A 284 -10.96 -4.84 -4.16
N GLN A 285 -10.96 -6.13 -4.52
CA GLN A 285 -10.42 -6.61 -5.80
C GLN A 285 -11.37 -6.35 -6.99
N ALA A 286 -12.66 -6.20 -6.73
CA ALA A 286 -13.70 -6.00 -7.75
C ALA A 286 -13.99 -4.52 -8.03
N VAL A 287 -13.48 -3.61 -7.20
CA VAL A 287 -13.72 -2.18 -7.30
C VAL A 287 -12.52 -1.49 -7.98
N PRO A 288 -12.74 -0.51 -8.88
CA PRO A 288 -11.65 0.25 -9.48
C PRO A 288 -10.93 1.14 -8.46
N GLY A 289 -9.69 1.51 -8.76
CA GLY A 289 -8.90 2.42 -7.93
C GLY A 289 -8.00 1.71 -6.90
N PRO A 290 -7.42 2.45 -5.95
CA PRO A 290 -6.32 1.95 -5.13
C PRO A 290 -6.79 0.94 -4.09
N LEU A 291 -6.16 -0.24 -4.03
CA LEU A 291 -6.50 -1.30 -3.07
C LEU A 291 -6.49 -0.87 -1.59
N PHE A 292 -5.75 0.20 -1.27
CA PHE A 292 -5.69 0.80 0.06
C PHE A 292 -7.05 1.36 0.53
N THR A 293 -8.01 1.58 -0.37
CA THR A 293 -9.39 1.96 -0.01
C THR A 293 -10.10 0.88 0.81
N PHE A 294 -9.57 -0.35 0.83
CA PHE A 294 -9.97 -1.39 1.77
C PHE A 294 -9.91 -0.93 3.24
N ALA A 295 -9.05 0.03 3.59
CA ALA A 295 -9.05 0.65 4.91
C ALA A 295 -10.39 1.30 5.27
N ALA A 296 -11.09 1.90 4.30
CA ALA A 296 -12.41 2.49 4.53
C ALA A 296 -13.46 1.44 4.91
N PHE A 297 -13.44 0.29 4.22
CA PHE A 297 -14.27 -0.87 4.56
C PHE A 297 -13.97 -1.34 5.98
N LEU A 298 -12.69 -1.52 6.33
CA LEU A 298 -12.29 -1.97 7.66
C LEU A 298 -12.69 -0.96 8.74
N GLY A 299 -12.48 0.34 8.51
CA GLY A 299 -12.91 1.39 9.43
C GLY A 299 -14.44 1.45 9.60
N TRP A 300 -15.21 1.09 8.57
CA TRP A 300 -16.67 0.95 8.67
C TRP A 300 -17.08 -0.24 9.52
N MET A 301 -16.45 -1.39 9.30
CA MET A 301 -16.81 -2.67 9.93
C MET A 301 -16.34 -2.78 11.39
N MET A 302 -15.45 -1.91 11.86
CA MET A 302 -14.91 -1.99 13.21
C MET A 302 -16.01 -1.79 14.28
N PRO A 303 -16.17 -2.74 15.21
CA PRO A 303 -16.98 -2.57 16.40
C PRO A 303 -16.48 -1.37 17.20
N GLU A 304 -17.45 -0.60 17.71
CA GLU A 304 -17.20 0.56 18.58
C GLU A 304 -16.38 1.68 17.93
N ALA A 305 -16.18 1.63 16.60
CA ALA A 305 -15.66 2.79 15.88
C ALA A 305 -16.55 4.01 16.18
N PRO A 306 -15.99 5.23 16.26
CA PRO A 306 -16.84 6.42 16.15
C PRO A 306 -17.71 6.26 14.90
N ARG A 307 -19.01 6.62 14.97
CA ARG A 307 -20.05 6.46 13.93
C ARG A 307 -19.48 5.97 12.58
N HIS A 308 -19.86 4.80 12.07
CA HIS A 308 -19.27 4.10 10.91
C HIS A 308 -18.54 4.97 9.84
N TRP A 309 -19.14 6.06 9.36
CA TRP A 309 -18.52 7.03 8.44
C TRP A 309 -17.23 7.69 8.97
N VAL A 310 -17.18 8.05 10.25
CA VAL A 310 -15.99 8.57 10.93
C VAL A 310 -14.92 7.49 11.00
N GLY A 311 -15.32 6.25 11.30
CA GLY A 311 -14.47 5.06 11.21
C GLY A 311 -13.77 4.94 9.86
N ALA A 312 -14.57 4.90 8.79
CA ALA A 312 -14.07 4.82 7.42
C ALA A 312 -13.17 6.01 7.03
N ALA A 313 -13.54 7.23 7.43
CA ALA A 313 -12.76 8.44 7.15
C ALA A 313 -11.40 8.43 7.87
N LEU A 314 -11.37 8.09 9.15
CA LEU A 314 -10.14 7.99 9.94
C LEU A 314 -9.22 6.89 9.41
N ALA A 315 -9.76 5.73 9.04
CA ALA A 315 -8.97 4.63 8.46
C ALA A 315 -8.39 5.02 7.09
N THR A 316 -9.20 5.67 6.24
CA THR A 316 -8.74 6.19 4.94
C THR A 316 -7.66 7.25 5.12
N ALA A 317 -7.89 8.24 6.00
CA ALA A 317 -6.89 9.26 6.28
C ALA A 317 -5.61 8.64 6.83
N GLY A 318 -5.73 7.75 7.81
CA GLY A 318 -4.61 7.05 8.45
C GLY A 318 -3.75 6.32 7.41
N ILE A 319 -4.34 5.52 6.54
CA ILE A 319 -3.56 4.69 5.61
C ILE A 319 -2.87 5.47 4.48
N PHE A 320 -3.45 6.59 4.03
CA PHE A 320 -2.92 7.37 2.91
C PHE A 320 -2.00 8.51 3.34
N LEU A 321 -2.29 9.17 4.48
CA LEU A 321 -1.53 10.32 4.98
C LEU A 321 -0.01 10.10 5.07
N PRO A 322 0.53 9.00 5.64
CA PRO A 322 1.97 8.82 5.78
C PRO A 322 2.67 8.82 4.41
N GLY A 323 2.07 8.16 3.42
CA GLY A 323 2.60 8.14 2.06
C GLY A 323 2.60 9.51 1.40
N LEU A 324 1.56 10.33 1.62
CA LEU A 324 1.49 11.69 1.10
C LEU A 324 2.52 12.61 1.77
N LEU A 325 2.68 12.51 3.10
CA LEU A 325 3.70 13.26 3.85
C LEU A 325 5.11 12.92 3.37
N LEU A 326 5.39 11.64 3.12
CA LEU A 326 6.69 11.19 2.64
C LEU A 326 6.99 11.65 1.22
N VAL A 327 5.99 11.68 0.34
CA VAL A 327 6.15 12.27 -1.00
C VAL A 327 6.47 13.75 -0.89
N ILE A 328 5.72 14.51 -0.09
CA ILE A 328 5.97 15.94 0.12
C ILE A 328 7.37 16.18 0.70
N ALA A 329 7.81 15.33 1.64
CA ALA A 329 9.13 15.39 2.24
C ALA A 329 10.26 15.07 1.25
N ALA A 330 10.06 14.08 0.38
CA ALA A 330 11.09 13.60 -0.52
C ALA A 330 11.20 14.45 -1.79
N LEU A 331 10.10 15.01 -2.31
CA LEU A 331 10.07 15.75 -3.57
C LEU A 331 11.16 16.85 -3.69
N PRO A 332 11.35 17.75 -2.70
CA PRO A 332 12.41 18.78 -2.76
C PRO A 332 13.83 18.22 -2.79
N HIS A 333 14.02 16.99 -2.31
CA HIS A 333 15.32 16.39 -2.08
C HIS A 333 15.61 15.20 -2.97
N TRP A 334 14.64 14.75 -3.79
CA TRP A 334 14.70 13.48 -4.52
C TRP A 334 15.94 13.36 -5.38
N GLN A 335 16.30 14.41 -6.13
CA GLN A 335 17.51 14.41 -6.96
C GLN A 335 18.79 14.23 -6.14
N SER A 336 18.91 14.94 -5.00
CA SER A 336 20.06 14.77 -4.09
C SER A 336 20.03 13.44 -3.33
N LEU A 337 18.84 12.87 -3.11
CA LEU A 337 18.67 11.64 -2.35
C LEU A 337 19.01 10.42 -3.21
N ARG A 338 18.56 10.43 -4.47
CA ARG A 338 18.83 9.41 -5.49
C ARG A 338 20.30 9.39 -5.92
N SER A 339 20.98 10.54 -5.94
CA SER A 339 22.40 10.62 -6.30
C SER A 339 23.36 10.10 -5.22
N ARG A 340 22.88 9.90 -3.99
CA ARG A 340 23.70 9.41 -2.86
C ARG A 340 23.65 7.88 -2.79
N PRO A 341 24.77 7.18 -3.03
CA PRO A 341 24.81 5.71 -2.97
C PRO A 341 24.41 5.15 -1.60
N ALA A 342 24.74 5.87 -0.52
CA ALA A 342 24.39 5.48 0.84
C ALA A 342 22.88 5.42 1.07
N THR A 343 22.10 6.34 0.48
CA THR A 343 20.65 6.35 0.66
C THR A 343 19.99 5.18 -0.09
N ALA A 344 20.43 4.91 -1.31
CA ALA A 344 19.98 3.76 -2.08
C ALA A 344 20.32 2.43 -1.38
N ALA A 345 21.52 2.34 -0.80
CA ALA A 345 21.97 1.19 -0.03
C ALA A 345 21.14 0.99 1.25
N MET A 346 20.93 2.08 2.02
CA MET A 346 20.08 2.08 3.22
C MET A 346 18.68 1.53 2.92
N LEU A 347 18.05 2.02 1.87
CA LEU A 347 16.67 1.65 1.54
C LEU A 347 16.57 0.26 0.92
N SER A 348 17.61 -0.19 0.23
CA SER A 348 17.73 -1.59 -0.18
C SER A 348 17.70 -2.51 1.03
N GLY A 349 18.37 -2.14 2.12
CA GLY A 349 18.34 -2.88 3.38
C GLY A 349 17.00 -2.77 4.13
N VAL A 350 16.37 -1.59 4.17
CA VAL A 350 15.01 -1.42 4.72
C VAL A 350 14.01 -2.31 3.98
N ASN A 351 14.01 -2.27 2.65
CA ASN A 351 13.13 -3.08 1.80
C ASN A 351 13.33 -4.57 2.06
N ALA A 352 14.57 -5.02 2.18
CA ALA A 352 14.88 -6.39 2.54
C ALA A 352 14.35 -6.78 3.93
N ALA A 353 14.51 -5.91 4.93
CA ALA A 353 14.00 -6.17 6.27
C ALA A 353 12.46 -6.25 6.30
N VAL A 354 11.77 -5.42 5.51
CA VAL A 354 10.32 -5.48 5.35
C VAL A 354 9.87 -6.79 4.71
N VAL A 355 10.60 -7.32 3.72
CA VAL A 355 10.31 -8.67 3.17
C VAL A 355 10.36 -9.71 4.29
N GLY A 356 11.37 -9.65 5.16
CA GLY A 356 11.46 -10.55 6.31
C GLY A 356 10.29 -10.40 7.29
N LEU A 357 9.91 -9.17 7.61
CA LEU A 357 8.76 -8.87 8.47
C LEU A 357 7.45 -9.45 7.91
N LEU A 358 7.23 -9.31 6.60
CA LEU A 358 6.05 -9.85 5.93
C LEU A 358 6.07 -11.37 5.83
N ALA A 359 7.25 -11.97 5.64
CA ALA A 359 7.41 -13.41 5.67
C ALA A 359 7.09 -13.98 7.07
N THR A 360 7.49 -13.29 8.14
CA THR A 360 7.09 -13.66 9.51
C THR A 360 5.57 -13.55 9.69
N ALA A 361 4.94 -12.48 9.20
CA ALA A 361 3.49 -12.31 9.26
C ALA A 361 2.72 -13.38 8.45
N LEU A 362 3.28 -13.78 7.29
CA LEU A 362 2.76 -14.89 6.49
C LEU A 362 2.79 -16.21 7.28
N TYR A 363 3.84 -16.46 8.06
CA TYR A 363 3.86 -17.63 8.94
C TYR A 363 2.84 -17.48 10.09
N SER A 364 2.94 -16.41 10.88
CA SER A 364 2.04 -16.16 12.00
C SER A 364 1.57 -14.69 12.01
N PRO A 365 0.25 -14.42 12.02
CA PRO A 365 -0.84 -15.38 12.20
C PRO A 365 -1.37 -16.03 10.89
N VAL A 366 -0.99 -15.56 9.69
CA VAL A 366 -1.70 -15.88 8.44
C VAL A 366 -1.79 -17.38 8.18
N TRP A 367 -0.65 -18.08 8.14
CA TRP A 367 -0.62 -19.51 7.86
C TRP A 367 -1.17 -20.32 9.03
N VAL A 368 -0.65 -20.10 10.24
CA VAL A 368 -0.98 -20.90 11.44
C VAL A 368 -2.46 -20.84 11.81
N THR A 369 -3.18 -19.75 11.51
CA THR A 369 -4.62 -19.62 11.81
C THR A 369 -5.55 -20.07 10.68
N ALA A 370 -5.01 -20.32 9.48
CA ALA A 370 -5.78 -20.67 8.29
C ALA A 370 -5.58 -22.13 7.87
N VAL A 371 -4.34 -22.63 7.86
CA VAL A 371 -4.00 -23.98 7.39
C VAL A 371 -3.96 -24.93 8.58
N LEU A 372 -5.09 -25.58 8.85
CA LEU A 372 -5.31 -26.46 10.01
C LEU A 372 -5.35 -27.95 9.61
N SER A 373 -5.58 -28.25 8.32
CA SER A 373 -5.71 -29.60 7.79
C SER A 373 -4.83 -29.84 6.54
N LYS A 374 -4.71 -31.11 6.12
CA LYS A 374 -4.05 -31.45 4.85
C LYS A 374 -4.84 -30.95 3.63
N ALA A 375 -6.17 -30.89 3.73
CA ALA A 375 -7.04 -30.35 2.68
C ALA A 375 -6.86 -28.84 2.56
N ASP A 376 -6.80 -28.13 3.69
CA ASP A 376 -6.51 -26.69 3.75
C ASP A 376 -5.23 -26.35 3.00
N PHE A 377 -4.16 -27.13 3.25
CA PHE A 377 -2.88 -26.98 2.57
C PHE A 377 -3.01 -27.14 1.06
N ALA A 378 -3.74 -28.17 0.60
CA ALA A 378 -3.95 -28.42 -0.82
C ALA A 378 -4.70 -27.25 -1.49
N VAL A 379 -5.77 -26.75 -0.85
CA VAL A 379 -6.55 -25.61 -1.36
C VAL A 379 -5.69 -24.34 -1.43
N ALA A 380 -4.93 -24.03 -0.37
CA ALA A 380 -4.03 -22.88 -0.36
C ALA A 380 -2.95 -22.98 -1.45
N ALA A 381 -2.36 -24.17 -1.65
CA ALA A 381 -1.36 -24.42 -2.69
C ALA A 381 -1.95 -24.25 -4.10
N VAL A 382 -3.16 -24.78 -4.35
CA VAL A 382 -3.86 -24.59 -5.63
C VAL A 382 -4.13 -23.11 -5.89
N CYS A 383 -4.66 -22.39 -4.89
CA CYS A 383 -4.89 -20.95 -4.99
C CYS A 383 -3.60 -20.18 -5.30
N PHE A 384 -2.48 -20.55 -4.66
CA PHE A 384 -1.18 -19.92 -4.91
C PHE A 384 -0.69 -20.16 -6.34
N LEU A 385 -0.84 -21.37 -6.88
CA LEU A 385 -0.45 -21.69 -8.26
C LEU A 385 -1.35 -20.99 -9.30
N LEU A 386 -2.66 -20.90 -9.03
CA LEU A 386 -3.60 -20.11 -9.84
C LEU A 386 -3.15 -18.66 -9.95
N LEU A 387 -2.75 -18.05 -8.83
CA LEU A 387 -2.27 -16.69 -8.80
C LEU A 387 -0.90 -16.51 -9.47
N THR A 388 0.08 -17.35 -9.12
CA THR A 388 1.49 -17.12 -9.50
C THR A 388 1.86 -17.67 -10.87
N ARG A 389 1.36 -18.87 -11.22
CA ARG A 389 1.80 -19.60 -12.41
C ARG A 389 0.83 -19.47 -13.56
N TRP A 390 -0.47 -19.45 -13.26
CA TRP A 390 -1.55 -19.31 -14.24
C TRP A 390 -2.09 -17.88 -14.36
N LYS A 391 -1.68 -16.97 -13.46
CA LYS A 391 -2.08 -15.55 -13.46
C LYS A 391 -3.59 -15.36 -13.52
N VAL A 392 -4.32 -16.28 -12.89
CA VAL A 392 -5.77 -16.22 -12.78
C VAL A 392 -6.14 -14.97 -11.99
N PRO A 393 -7.15 -14.19 -12.42
CA PRO A 393 -7.56 -12.99 -11.72
C PRO A 393 -7.87 -13.28 -10.23
N PRO A 394 -7.44 -12.42 -9.29
CA PRO A 394 -7.64 -12.66 -7.86
C PRO A 394 -9.09 -12.97 -7.46
N PHE A 395 -10.08 -12.33 -8.10
CA PHE A 395 -11.49 -12.60 -7.84
C PHE A 395 -11.90 -14.05 -8.17
N ALA A 396 -11.35 -14.63 -9.23
CA ALA A 396 -11.66 -16.01 -9.61
C ALA A 396 -11.02 -17.00 -8.64
N VAL A 397 -9.82 -16.69 -8.14
CA VAL A 397 -9.17 -17.49 -7.08
C VAL A 397 -9.94 -17.40 -5.76
N VAL A 398 -10.49 -16.23 -5.45
CA VAL A 398 -11.41 -16.05 -4.31
C VAL A 398 -12.62 -16.96 -4.44
N VAL A 399 -13.25 -17.04 -5.61
CA VAL A 399 -14.38 -17.95 -5.86
C VAL A 399 -13.96 -19.43 -5.71
N VAL A 400 -12.81 -19.82 -6.24
CA VAL A 400 -12.30 -21.20 -6.10
C VAL A 400 -12.10 -21.57 -4.63
N GLY A 401 -11.42 -20.73 -3.86
CA GLY A 401 -11.18 -21.00 -2.44
C GLY A 401 -12.47 -20.96 -1.62
N ALA A 402 -13.38 -20.04 -1.92
CA ALA A 402 -14.71 -19.99 -1.32
C ALA A 402 -15.49 -21.30 -1.51
N LEU A 403 -15.57 -21.79 -2.76
CA LEU A 403 -16.26 -23.04 -3.08
C LEU A 403 -15.58 -24.25 -2.42
N ALA A 404 -14.23 -24.27 -2.40
CA ALA A 404 -13.47 -25.33 -1.75
C ALA A 404 -13.73 -25.37 -0.23
N GLY A 405 -13.77 -24.21 0.44
CA GLY A 405 -14.08 -24.14 1.87
C GLY A 405 -15.52 -24.52 2.20
N ILE A 406 -16.49 -24.15 1.35
CA ILE A 406 -17.88 -24.60 1.48
C ILE A 406 -17.97 -26.12 1.33
N ALA A 407 -17.31 -26.68 0.31
CA ALA A 407 -17.31 -28.12 0.07
C ALA A 407 -16.64 -28.89 1.21
N GLU A 408 -15.51 -28.41 1.73
CA GLU A 408 -14.83 -29.03 2.87
C GLU A 408 -15.68 -29.01 4.14
N PHE A 409 -16.38 -27.91 4.40
CA PHE A 409 -17.29 -27.80 5.54
C PHE A 409 -18.54 -28.67 5.39
N ALA A 410 -19.05 -28.83 4.17
CA ALA A 410 -20.20 -29.70 3.89
C ALA A 410 -19.87 -31.21 3.96
N LEU A 411 -18.59 -31.57 3.85
CA LEU A 411 -18.08 -32.96 3.93
C LEU A 411 -17.66 -33.38 5.34
N ARG A 412 -17.62 -32.45 6.31
CA ARG A 412 -17.39 -32.69 7.73
C ARG A 412 -18.71 -32.74 8.48
#